data_AF-A0A7K3VXH4-F1
#
_entry.id   AF-A0A7K3VXH4-F1
#
_cell.length_a   1.000
_cell.length_b   1.000
_cell.length_c   1.000
_cell.angle_alpha   90.00
_cell.angle_beta   90.00
_cell.angle_gamma   90.00
#
_symmetry.space_group_name_H-M   'P 1'
#
loop_
_entity.id
_entity.type
_entity.pdbx_description
1 polymer ?
#
loop_
_entity_poly.entity_id
_entity_poly.type
_entity_poly.pdbx_seq_one_letter_code
_entity_poly.pdbx_strand_id
1 'polypeptide(L)'
;MSGGDTSERGTSGEVPPLVTPWVLARVAGPSMSPTVRHGDRLLVRRADAGVAVGTGDVVLARFPSRPDLLVVKRVARVVPGGHWVEGDNPLVADDSRAFGPAVVVGRVVGRLWPRPGRLGARPGSAPGA
;
A
#
# COMPACT_ATOMS: atom_id res chain seq x y z
N MET A 1 3.94 -54.02 40.55
CA MET A 1 4.06 -52.66 41.12
C MET A 1 4.71 -51.82 40.01
N SER A 2 3.88 -51.12 39.22
CA SER A 2 3.72 -49.65 39.25
C SER A 2 5.01 -48.96 38.84
N GLY A 3 5.11 -48.18 37.75
CA GLY A 3 4.14 -47.27 37.13
C GLY A 3 4.84 -45.91 36.96
N GLY A 4 4.46 -45.14 35.93
CA GLY A 4 4.94 -43.76 35.72
C GLY A 4 5.74 -43.63 34.43
N ASP A 5 5.08 -43.70 33.27
CA ASP A 5 4.48 -42.54 32.58
C ASP A 5 5.56 -41.65 31.94
N THR A 6 6.06 -42.14 30.82
CA THR A 6 6.77 -41.34 29.82
C THR A 6 5.75 -40.41 29.18
N SER A 7 5.41 -39.31 29.84
CA SER A 7 4.63 -38.25 29.24
C SER A 7 5.56 -37.42 28.33
N GLU A 8 5.84 -37.97 27.14
CA GLU A 8 6.26 -37.20 25.98
C GLU A 8 5.14 -36.19 25.69
N ARG A 9 5.31 -34.96 26.19
CA ARG A 9 4.46 -33.84 25.80
C ARG A 9 4.66 -33.63 24.31
N GLY A 10 3.72 -34.16 23.53
CA GLY A 10 3.58 -33.87 22.11
C GLY A 10 3.65 -32.36 21.90
N THR A 11 4.68 -31.93 21.19
CA THR A 11 4.75 -30.60 20.61
C THR A 11 3.61 -30.48 19.62
N SER A 12 2.50 -29.89 20.03
CA SER A 12 1.43 -29.47 19.12
C SER A 12 2.10 -28.67 18.01
N GLY A 13 2.18 -29.25 16.81
CA GLY A 13 2.89 -28.68 15.68
C GLY A 13 2.33 -27.30 15.38
N GLU A 14 3.04 -26.28 15.81
CA GLU A 14 2.75 -24.89 15.50
C GLU A 14 2.98 -24.73 13.99
N VAL A 15 1.88 -24.64 13.23
CA VAL A 15 1.96 -24.42 11.78
C VAL A 15 2.67 -23.08 11.56
N PRO A 16 3.84 -23.06 10.87
CA PRO A 16 4.57 -21.83 10.66
C PRO A 16 3.70 -20.79 9.94
N PRO A 17 3.74 -19.51 10.35
CA PRO A 17 2.95 -18.48 9.70
C PRO A 17 3.39 -18.29 8.25
N LEU A 18 2.41 -18.14 7.35
CA LEU A 18 2.69 -17.82 5.96
C LEU A 18 3.21 -16.39 5.83
N VAL A 19 4.51 -16.25 5.58
CA VAL A 19 5.12 -14.95 5.28
C VAL A 19 4.65 -14.50 3.90
N THR A 20 3.89 -13.41 3.86
CA THR A 20 3.29 -12.88 2.63
C THR A 20 3.82 -11.49 2.30
N PRO A 21 4.11 -11.22 1.01
CA PRO A 21 4.46 -9.88 0.55
C PRO A 21 3.21 -9.00 0.35
N TRP A 22 2.01 -9.52 0.63
CA TRP A 22 0.75 -8.84 0.44
C TRP A 22 0.26 -8.15 1.71
N VAL A 23 -0.25 -6.93 1.55
CA VAL A 23 -0.87 -6.14 2.62
C VAL A 23 -2.25 -5.67 2.14
N LEU A 24 -3.21 -5.68 3.05
CA LEU A 24 -4.52 -5.06 2.81
C LEU A 24 -4.52 -3.67 3.42
N ALA A 25 -4.78 -2.64 2.61
CA ALA A 25 -4.90 -1.27 3.07
C ALA A 25 -6.36 -0.80 2.95
N ARG A 26 -6.88 -0.13 3.98
CA ARG A 26 -8.18 0.55 3.93
C ARG A 26 -7.96 2.04 3.66
N VAL A 27 -8.63 2.57 2.65
CA VAL A 27 -8.53 3.99 2.29
C VAL A 27 -9.23 4.85 3.34
N ALA A 28 -8.53 5.85 3.85
CA ALA A 28 -9.06 6.88 4.71
C ALA A 28 -8.95 8.26 4.03
N GLY A 29 -10.05 9.00 4.04
CA GLY A 29 -10.15 10.34 3.47
C GLY A 29 -10.34 10.38 1.94
N PRO A 30 -10.51 11.59 1.37
CA PRO A 30 -10.92 11.76 -0.02
C PRO A 30 -9.77 12.05 -1.00
N SER A 31 -8.51 11.96 -0.57
CA SER A 31 -7.37 12.46 -1.35
C SER A 31 -7.11 11.75 -2.68
N MET A 32 -7.60 10.53 -2.84
CA MET A 32 -7.50 9.75 -4.08
C MET A 32 -8.82 9.62 -4.83
N SER A 33 -9.84 10.38 -4.45
CA SER A 33 -11.10 10.47 -5.20
C SER A 33 -10.86 11.15 -6.55
N PRO A 34 -11.49 10.70 -7.65
CA PRO A 34 -12.46 9.60 -7.78
C PRO A 34 -11.86 8.19 -7.88
N THR A 35 -10.54 8.04 -8.06
CA THR A 35 -9.87 6.75 -8.31
C THR A 35 -10.14 5.75 -7.20
N VAL A 36 -10.01 6.13 -5.94
CA VAL A 36 -10.43 5.34 -4.77
C VAL A 36 -11.12 6.26 -3.76
N ARG A 37 -12.10 5.71 -3.06
CA ARG A 37 -12.96 6.38 -2.10
C ARG A 37 -12.67 5.90 -0.69
N HIS A 38 -13.04 6.71 0.29
CA HIS A 38 -13.02 6.31 1.69
C HIS A 38 -13.70 4.94 1.88
N GLY A 39 -13.08 4.05 2.65
CA GLY A 39 -13.60 2.72 2.95
C GLY A 39 -13.21 1.63 1.94
N ASP A 40 -12.69 1.99 0.77
CA ASP A 40 -12.19 1.01 -0.19
C ASP A 40 -11.05 0.18 0.40
N ARG A 41 -11.02 -1.11 0.05
CA ARG A 41 -9.95 -2.02 0.45
C ARG A 41 -9.04 -2.29 -0.74
N LEU A 42 -7.77 -2.02 -0.57
CA LEU A 42 -6.75 -2.11 -1.62
C LEU A 42 -5.80 -3.27 -1.32
N LEU A 43 -5.50 -4.04 -2.35
CA LEU A 43 -4.44 -5.04 -2.28
C LEU A 43 -3.12 -4.36 -2.61
N VAL A 44 -2.16 -4.45 -1.70
CA VAL A 44 -0.84 -3.81 -1.81
C VAL A 44 0.22 -4.89 -1.85
N ARG A 45 1.12 -4.81 -2.82
CA ARG A 45 2.37 -5.58 -2.83
C ARG A 45 3.43 -4.76 -2.12
N ARG A 46 4.01 -5.28 -1.04
CA ARG A 46 5.14 -4.65 -0.35
C ARG A 46 6.27 -4.40 -1.33
N ALA A 47 6.89 -3.22 -1.23
CA ALA A 47 8.06 -2.88 -2.02
C ALA A 47 9.26 -3.63 -1.41
N ASP A 48 9.78 -4.59 -2.16
CA ASP A 48 11.08 -5.23 -1.95
C ASP A 48 12.00 -4.83 -3.14
N ALA A 49 13.23 -5.34 -3.15
CA ALA A 49 14.24 -5.01 -4.17
C ALA A 49 13.80 -5.29 -5.63
N GLY A 50 12.68 -5.99 -5.87
CA GLY A 50 12.18 -6.33 -7.20
C GLY A 50 10.94 -5.56 -7.66
N VAL A 51 10.28 -4.78 -6.79
CA VAL A 51 9.06 -4.06 -7.17
C VAL A 51 9.40 -2.73 -7.84
N ALA A 52 9.33 -2.69 -9.17
CA ALA A 52 9.39 -1.46 -9.93
C ALA A 52 8.14 -0.60 -9.66
N VAL A 53 8.37 0.66 -9.28
CA VAL A 53 7.35 1.68 -9.05
C VAL A 53 7.64 2.84 -9.99
N GLY A 54 6.67 3.17 -10.84
CA GLY A 54 6.82 4.21 -11.86
C GLY A 54 5.76 5.30 -11.76
N THR A 55 5.90 6.31 -12.61
CA THR A 55 4.90 7.37 -12.77
C THR A 55 3.54 6.77 -13.10
N GLY A 56 2.50 7.26 -12.42
CA GLY A 56 1.12 6.80 -12.57
C GLY A 56 0.73 5.68 -11.60
N ASP A 57 1.68 5.02 -10.94
CA ASP A 57 1.36 3.98 -9.97
C ASP A 57 0.70 4.56 -8.72
N VAL A 58 -0.31 3.87 -8.21
CA VAL A 58 -0.87 4.15 -6.89
C VAL A 58 -0.07 3.37 -5.86
N VAL A 59 0.37 4.05 -4.81
CA VAL A 59 1.31 3.53 -3.82
C VAL A 59 0.81 3.77 -2.41
N LEU A 60 1.17 2.83 -1.52
CA LEU A 60 1.21 3.07 -0.09
C LEU A 60 2.59 3.66 0.22
N ALA A 61 2.63 4.85 0.79
CA ALA A 61 3.86 5.58 1.06
C ALA A 61 3.83 6.24 2.43
N ARG A 62 4.98 6.74 2.87
CA ARG A 62 5.12 7.59 4.05
C ARG A 62 6.00 8.79 3.73
N PHE A 63 5.76 9.90 4.41
CA PHE A 63 6.63 11.07 4.32
C PHE A 63 7.68 11.01 5.44
N PRO A 64 8.95 11.34 5.18
CA PRO A 64 9.98 11.40 6.24
C PRO A 64 9.61 12.34 7.40
N SER A 65 8.89 13.42 7.11
CA SER A 65 8.38 14.38 8.11
C SER A 65 7.21 13.85 8.94
N ARG A 66 6.57 12.74 8.53
CA ARG A 66 5.45 12.07 9.24
C ARG A 66 5.61 10.55 9.12
N PRO A 67 6.62 9.96 9.77
CA PRO A 67 7.02 8.56 9.54
C PRO A 67 5.94 7.54 9.94
N ASP A 68 5.07 7.89 10.89
CA ASP A 68 4.01 7.02 11.42
C ASP A 68 2.72 7.06 10.57
N LEU A 69 2.64 7.97 9.60
CA LEU A 69 1.46 8.14 8.76
C LEU A 69 1.65 7.48 7.39
N LEU A 70 0.91 6.39 7.17
CA LEU A 70 0.80 5.77 5.86
C LEU A 70 -0.28 6.47 5.01
N VAL A 71 0.09 6.84 3.79
CA VAL A 71 -0.78 7.51 2.83
C VAL A 71 -0.92 6.70 1.55
N VAL A 72 -2.09 6.76 0.94
CA VAL A 72 -2.31 6.25 -0.42
C VAL A 72 -2.29 7.44 -1.37
N LYS A 73 -1.35 7.42 -2.32
CA LYS A 73 -1.13 8.51 -3.30
C LYS A 73 -0.76 7.93 -4.66
N ARG A 74 -0.77 8.77 -5.70
CA ARG A 74 -0.26 8.42 -7.03
C ARG A 74 1.12 9.01 -7.24
N VAL A 75 2.04 8.23 -7.80
CA VAL A 75 3.36 8.71 -8.19
C VAL A 75 3.21 9.65 -9.39
N ALA A 76 3.62 10.90 -9.22
CA ALA A 76 3.67 11.88 -10.31
C ALA A 76 5.01 11.82 -11.05
N ARG A 77 6.11 11.59 -10.31
CA ARG A 77 7.46 11.40 -10.87
C ARG A 77 8.39 10.75 -9.84
N VAL A 78 9.44 10.09 -10.34
CA VAL A 78 10.56 9.61 -9.51
C VAL A 78 11.51 10.79 -9.26
N VAL A 79 12.03 10.91 -8.04
CA VAL A 79 12.93 12.00 -7.63
C VAL A 79 14.07 11.44 -6.78
N PRO A 80 15.21 12.15 -6.64
CA PRO A 80 16.25 11.75 -5.70
C PRO A 80 15.67 11.53 -4.29
N GLY A 81 15.98 10.40 -3.68
CA GLY A 81 15.50 10.05 -2.34
C GLY A 81 14.08 9.45 -2.27
N GLY A 82 13.38 9.27 -3.39
CA GLY A 82 12.11 8.56 -3.40
C GLY A 82 11.18 8.94 -4.56
N HIS A 83 9.94 9.27 -4.24
CA HIS A 83 8.89 9.55 -5.22
C HIS A 83 8.17 10.83 -4.87
N TRP A 84 7.90 11.66 -5.87
CA TRP A 84 6.95 12.75 -5.72
C TRP A 84 5.55 12.18 -5.92
N VAL A 85 4.74 12.22 -4.87
CA VAL A 85 3.40 11.61 -4.85
C VAL A 85 2.33 12.67 -4.64
N GLU A 86 1.22 12.52 -5.35
CA GLU A 86 0.10 13.46 -5.33
C GLU A 86 -1.23 12.73 -5.13
N GLY A 87 -2.20 13.43 -4.55
CA GLY A 87 -3.59 12.97 -4.55
C GLY A 87 -4.24 13.15 -5.93
N ASP A 88 -5.11 12.22 -6.30
CA ASP A 88 -5.96 12.38 -7.49
C ASP A 88 -7.07 13.43 -7.27
N ASN A 89 -7.36 13.79 -6.01
CA ASN A 89 -8.27 14.87 -5.65
C ASN A 89 -7.50 16.20 -5.45
N PRO A 90 -7.62 17.18 -6.37
CA PRO A 90 -6.85 18.42 -6.30
C PRO A 90 -7.21 19.31 -5.10
N LEU A 91 -8.40 19.11 -4.52
CA LEU A 91 -8.89 19.87 -3.36
C LEU A 91 -8.23 19.47 -2.04
N VAL A 92 -7.46 18.37 -2.03
CA VAL A 92 -6.76 17.88 -0.82
C VAL A 92 -5.26 17.97 -1.03
N ALA A 93 -4.62 18.94 -0.37
CA ALA A 93 -3.19 19.22 -0.50
C ALA A 93 -2.31 18.51 0.55
N ASP A 94 -2.72 17.32 1.01
CA ASP A 94 -1.93 16.48 1.93
C ASP A 94 -1.05 15.51 1.14
N ASP A 95 -0.06 16.04 0.40
CA ASP A 95 0.82 15.27 -0.48
C ASP A 95 2.23 15.88 -0.62
N SER A 96 3.02 15.46 -1.62
CA SER A 96 4.41 15.93 -1.78
C SER A 96 4.54 17.44 -1.97
N ARG A 97 3.48 18.16 -2.37
CA ARG A 97 3.51 19.62 -2.43
C ARG A 97 3.70 20.25 -1.04
N ALA A 98 3.25 19.58 0.01
CA ALA A 98 3.36 20.03 1.40
C ALA A 98 4.52 19.37 2.15
N PHE A 99 4.85 18.10 1.85
CA PHE A 99 5.81 17.31 2.64
C PHE A 99 7.07 16.88 1.90
N GLY A 100 7.20 17.22 0.61
CA GLY A 100 8.31 16.80 -0.22
C GLY A 100 8.25 15.32 -0.65
N PRO A 101 9.38 14.72 -1.04
CA PRO A 101 9.44 13.33 -1.50
C PRO A 101 8.93 12.32 -0.46
N ALA A 102 8.20 11.31 -0.93
CA ALA A 102 7.73 10.20 -0.12
C ALA A 102 8.58 8.94 -0.34
N VAL A 103 8.69 8.13 0.71
CA VAL A 103 9.24 6.78 0.66
C VAL A 103 8.11 5.80 0.41
N VAL A 104 8.20 5.04 -0.68
CA VAL A 104 7.20 4.02 -1.04
C VAL A 104 7.39 2.78 -0.17
N VAL A 105 6.30 2.31 0.42
CA VAL A 105 6.23 1.10 1.25
C VAL A 105 5.67 -0.08 0.44
N GLY A 106 4.81 0.21 -0.54
CA GLY A 106 4.27 -0.80 -1.44
C GLY A 106 3.47 -0.23 -2.59
N ARG A 107 3.31 -1.02 -3.63
CA ARG A 107 2.51 -0.67 -4.81
C ARG A 107 1.11 -1.25 -4.67
N VAL A 108 0.09 -0.44 -4.93
CA VAL A 108 -1.29 -0.91 -4.99
C VAL A 108 -1.50 -1.64 -6.32
N VAL A 109 -1.93 -2.90 -6.25
CA VAL A 109 -2.17 -3.72 -7.45
C VAL A 109 -3.62 -3.66 -7.93
N GLY A 110 -4.55 -3.30 -7.03
CA GLY A 110 -5.96 -3.18 -7.36
C GLY A 110 -6.84 -2.93 -6.14
N ARG A 111 -8.12 -2.67 -6.41
CA ARG A 111 -9.17 -2.67 -5.40
C ARG A 111 -9.65 -4.10 -5.18
N LEU A 112 -9.80 -4.48 -3.93
CA LEU A 112 -10.38 -5.76 -3.52
C LEU A 112 -11.88 -5.64 -3.18
N TRP A 113 -12.31 -4.51 -2.62
CA TRP A 113 -13.70 -4.26 -2.22
C TRP A 113 -14.00 -2.75 -2.27
N PRO A 114 -15.23 -2.30 -2.60
CA PRO A 114 -16.44 -3.08 -2.92
C PRO A 114 -16.54 -3.53 -4.39
N ARG A 115 -15.74 -2.93 -5.27
CA ARG A 115 -15.72 -3.22 -6.71
C ARG A 115 -14.33 -3.73 -7.10
N PRO A 116 -14.09 -5.05 -7.05
CA PRO A 116 -12.78 -5.61 -7.36
C PRO A 116 -12.33 -5.22 -8.77
N GLY A 117 -11.06 -4.88 -8.94
CA GLY A 117 -10.51 -4.52 -10.24
C GLY A 117 -9.25 -3.69 -10.17
N ARG A 118 -8.64 -3.46 -11.34
CA ARG A 118 -7.48 -2.57 -11.47
C ARG A 118 -7.89 -1.12 -11.23
N LEU A 119 -6.96 -0.32 -10.72
CA LEU A 119 -7.18 1.12 -10.59
C LEU A 119 -6.98 1.79 -11.95
N GLY A 120 -7.83 2.77 -12.26
CA GLY A 120 -7.75 3.53 -13.51
C GLY A 120 -6.54 4.46 -13.58
N ALA A 121 -6.30 4.98 -14.78
CA ALA A 121 -5.37 6.08 -15.03
C ALA A 121 -5.74 7.33 -14.21
N ARG A 122 -4.82 8.30 -14.13
CA ARG A 122 -5.09 9.56 -13.42
C ARG A 122 -6.32 10.23 -14.05
N PRO A 123 -7.32 10.65 -13.25
CA PRO A 123 -8.45 11.40 -13.77
C PRO A 123 -7.96 12.67 -14.50
N GLY A 124 -8.39 12.87 -15.74
CA GLY A 124 -8.01 14.03 -16.54
C GLY A 124 -6.67 13.92 -17.31
N SER A 125 -5.92 12.82 -17.19
CA SER A 125 -4.88 12.52 -18.18
C SER A 125 -5.56 11.97 -19.44
N ALA A 126 -5.51 12.71 -20.55
CA ALA A 126 -5.92 12.16 -21.85
C ALA A 126 -5.12 10.88 -22.13
N PRO A 127 -5.71 9.82 -22.72
CA PRO A 127 -4.92 8.74 -23.29
C PRO A 127 -3.99 9.38 -24.32
N GLY A 128 -2.67 9.20 -24.15
CA GLY A 128 -1.66 9.82 -24.99
C GLY A 128 -1.93 9.55 -26.47
N ALA A 129 -1.89 10.64 -27.24
CA ALA A 129 -1.69 10.62 -28.69
C ALA A 129 -0.31 10.06 -29.05
#